data_AF-A0A6L5XC63-F1
#
_entry.id   AF-A0A6L5XC63-F1
#
_cell.length_a   1.000
_cell.length_b   1.000
_cell.length_c   1.000
_cell.angle_alpha   90.00
_cell.angle_beta   90.00
_cell.angle_gamma   90.00
#
_symmetry.space_group_name_H-M   'P 1'
#
loop_
_entity.id
_entity.type
_entity.pdbx_description
1 polymer ?
#
loop_
_entity_poly.entity_id
_entity_poly.type
_entity_poly.pdbx_seq_one_letter_code
_entity_poly.pdbx_strand_id
1 'polypeptide(L)'
;MILSTTFLILAIVALALAVVLLIKPWWVAAVPAAAALLLLIGGNYITYMPVWKTALWVAAALVVAVLRRLLPAGEPDGRNTSNLYIGLSALAGALLGMAMGSNYILLGTIVGAFIGMMAYSRTPAGAWVKSGYVKYFAHKCLPAIVAAALVGTCVEGIIFYFNTVYNYL
;
A
#
# COMPACT_ATOMS: atom_id res chain seq x y z
N MET A 1 13.45 20.05 -15.88
CA MET A 1 14.24 19.33 -14.85
C MET A 1 13.76 19.65 -13.44
N ILE A 2 13.80 20.92 -12.99
CA ILE A 2 13.42 21.31 -11.61
C ILE A 2 12.04 20.80 -11.19
N LEU A 3 10.99 20.99 -12.01
CA LEU A 3 9.63 20.55 -11.69
C LEU A 3 9.49 19.03 -11.48
N SER A 4 10.16 18.23 -12.32
CA SER A 4 10.14 16.76 -12.22
C SER A 4 10.85 16.30 -10.94
N THR A 5 12.02 16.87 -10.63
CA THR A 5 12.75 16.56 -9.39
C THR A 5 11.93 16.92 -8.13
N THR A 6 11.20 18.04 -8.15
CA THR A 6 10.29 18.40 -7.04
C THR A 6 9.18 17.38 -6.85
N PHE A 7 8.58 16.86 -7.93
CA PHE A 7 7.56 15.81 -7.84
C PHE A 7 8.11 14.49 -7.29
N LEU A 8 9.36 14.13 -7.62
CA LEU A 8 10.02 12.96 -7.04
C LEU A 8 10.18 13.09 -5.52
N ILE A 9 10.69 14.24 -5.05
CA ILE A 9 10.90 14.49 -3.62
C ILE A 9 9.56 14.44 -2.88
N LEU A 10 8.53 15.10 -3.40
CA LEU A 10 7.19 15.07 -2.81
C LEU A 10 6.60 13.65 -2.80
N ALA A 11 6.82 12.86 -3.86
CA ALA A 11 6.39 11.47 -3.92
C ALA A 11 7.10 10.60 -2.86
N ILE A 12 8.41 10.77 -2.66
CA ILE A 12 9.16 10.03 -1.63
C ILE A 12 8.64 10.36 -0.23
N VAL A 13 8.40 11.65 0.06
CA VAL A 13 7.82 12.08 1.33
C VAL A 13 6.42 11.48 1.53
N ALA A 14 5.59 11.48 0.49
CA ALA A 14 4.26 10.87 0.53
C ALA A 14 4.30 9.34 0.73
N LEU A 15 5.27 8.63 0.12
CA LEU A 15 5.49 7.19 0.33
C LEU A 15 5.94 6.89 1.77
N ALA A 16 6.88 7.67 2.31
CA ALA A 16 7.32 7.52 3.69
C ALA A 16 6.13 7.73 4.67
N LEU A 17 5.29 8.73 4.38
CA LEU A 17 4.09 8.99 5.15
C LEU A 17 3.06 7.85 5.04
N ALA A 18 2.91 7.24 3.85
CA ALA A 18 2.06 6.07 3.65
C ALA A 18 2.53 4.85 4.47
N VAL A 19 3.84 4.61 4.54
CA VAL A 19 4.43 3.52 5.36
C VAL A 19 4.21 3.77 6.85
N VAL A 20 4.38 5.01 7.32
CA VAL A 20 4.09 5.37 8.72
C VAL A 20 2.60 5.18 9.03
N LEU A 21 1.71 5.58 8.12
CA LEU A 21 0.26 5.41 8.27
C LEU A 21 -0.21 3.95 8.20
N LEU A 22 0.55 3.06 7.55
CA LEU A 22 0.30 1.61 7.59
C LEU A 22 0.50 1.05 9.00
N ILE A 23 1.49 1.57 9.74
CA ILE A 23 1.82 1.14 11.11
C ILE A 23 0.92 1.84 12.13
N LYS A 24 0.75 3.15 11.97
CA LYS A 24 -0.03 4.01 12.86
C LYS A 24 -1.11 4.69 12.05
N PRO A 25 -2.29 4.06 11.89
CA PRO A 25 -3.34 4.58 11.03
C PRO A 25 -4.04 5.76 11.70
N TRP A 26 -3.42 6.94 11.65
CA TRP A 26 -4.08 8.21 11.94
C TRP A 26 -4.95 8.67 10.78
N TRP A 27 -4.57 8.28 9.57
CA TRP A 27 -5.25 8.59 8.34
C TRP A 27 -5.10 7.45 7.32
N VAL A 28 -5.93 7.44 6.27
CA VAL A 28 -5.99 6.33 5.30
C VAL A 28 -4.66 6.26 4.54
N ALA A 29 -3.84 5.24 4.80
CA ALA A 29 -2.51 5.09 4.19
C ALA A 29 -2.54 5.01 2.65
N ALA A 30 -3.65 4.55 2.06
CA ALA A 30 -3.82 4.46 0.61
C ALA A 30 -3.90 5.84 -0.08
N VAL A 31 -4.33 6.89 0.62
CA VAL A 31 -4.46 8.25 0.06
C VAL A 31 -3.10 8.89 -0.27
N PRO A 32 -2.13 8.97 0.66
CA PRO A 32 -0.80 9.48 0.32
C PRO A 32 -0.06 8.55 -0.66
N ALA A 33 -0.31 7.24 -0.64
CA ALA A 33 0.26 6.33 -1.63
C ALA A 33 -0.27 6.60 -3.06
N ALA A 34 -1.58 6.89 -3.21
CA ALA A 34 -2.15 7.28 -4.50
C ALA A 34 -1.67 8.67 -4.95
N ALA A 35 -1.51 9.63 -4.01
CA ALA A 35 -0.94 10.93 -4.32
C ALA A 35 0.52 10.79 -4.83
N ALA A 36 1.32 9.92 -4.19
CA ALA A 36 2.67 9.62 -4.65
C ALA A 36 2.68 9.04 -6.08
N LEU A 37 1.77 8.10 -6.39
CA LEU A 37 1.63 7.55 -7.73
C LEU A 37 1.34 8.64 -8.78
N LEU A 38 0.41 9.55 -8.50
CA LEU A 38 0.08 10.65 -9.40
C LEU A 38 1.24 11.63 -9.59
N LEU A 39 1.98 11.93 -8.51
CA LEU A 39 3.18 12.77 -8.58
C LEU A 39 4.29 12.12 -9.41
N LEU A 40 4.50 10.80 -9.28
CA LEU A 40 5.49 10.06 -10.07
C LEU A 40 5.13 10.00 -11.56
N ILE A 41 3.84 9.85 -11.88
CA ILE A 41 3.35 9.93 -13.27
C ILE A 41 3.51 11.35 -13.81
N GLY A 42 3.09 12.38 -13.05
CA GLY A 42 3.24 13.78 -13.44
C GLY A 42 4.70 14.23 -13.57
N GLY A 43 5.62 13.55 -12.86
CA GLY A 43 7.06 13.75 -12.94
C GLY A 43 7.76 12.98 -14.07
N ASN A 44 7.04 12.21 -14.88
CA ASN A 44 7.57 11.29 -15.90
C ASN A 44 8.52 10.20 -15.37
N TYR A 45 8.38 9.82 -14.09
CA TYR A 45 9.12 8.68 -13.52
C TYR A 45 8.43 7.35 -13.79
N ILE A 46 7.11 7.35 -14.00
CA ILE A 46 6.34 6.16 -14.38
C ILE A 46 5.64 6.43 -15.70
N THR A 47 6.26 5.98 -16.80
CA THR A 47 5.77 6.21 -18.17
C THR A 47 5.20 4.96 -18.83
N TYR A 48 5.49 3.77 -18.30
CA TYR A 48 5.05 2.48 -18.85
C TYR A 48 3.64 2.06 -18.39
N MET A 49 3.04 2.79 -17.45
CA MET A 49 1.77 2.40 -16.83
C MET A 49 0.59 3.00 -17.59
N PRO A 50 -0.31 2.17 -18.17
CA PRO A 50 -1.46 2.67 -18.92
C PRO A 50 -2.47 3.38 -18.02
N VAL A 51 -3.10 4.43 -18.55
CA VAL A 51 -4.04 5.32 -17.83
C VAL A 51 -5.14 4.55 -17.10
N TRP A 52 -5.68 3.49 -17.72
CA TRP A 52 -6.70 2.64 -17.11
C TRP A 52 -6.23 1.98 -15.79
N LYS A 53 -4.98 1.47 -15.74
CA LYS A 53 -4.43 0.88 -14.51
C LYS A 53 -4.28 1.94 -13.43
N THR A 54 -3.85 3.15 -13.78
CA THR A 54 -3.76 4.28 -12.84
C THR A 54 -5.13 4.66 -12.28
N ALA A 55 -6.14 4.74 -13.14
CA ALA A 55 -7.52 5.02 -12.72
C ALA A 55 -8.05 3.97 -11.72
N LEU A 56 -7.77 2.68 -11.96
CA LEU A 56 -8.15 1.61 -11.04
C LEU A 56 -7.46 1.75 -9.66
N TRP A 57 -6.19 2.12 -9.63
CA TRP A 57 -5.45 2.31 -8.38
C TRP A 57 -5.93 3.52 -7.58
N VAL A 58 -6.22 4.63 -8.25
CA VAL A 58 -6.81 5.82 -7.63
C VAL A 58 -8.22 5.51 -7.13
N ALA A 59 -9.02 4.78 -7.92
CA ALA A 59 -10.34 4.32 -7.51
C ALA A 59 -10.27 3.39 -6.28
N ALA A 60 -9.32 2.45 -6.24
CA ALA A 60 -9.11 1.57 -5.10
C ALA A 60 -8.74 2.34 -3.83
N ALA A 61 -7.86 3.35 -3.95
CA ALA A 61 -7.52 4.23 -2.82
C ALA A 61 -8.74 5.03 -2.32
N LEU A 62 -9.60 5.49 -3.23
CA LEU A 62 -10.84 6.19 -2.89
C LEU A 62 -11.83 5.26 -2.19
N VAL A 63 -12.06 4.05 -2.71
CA VAL A 63 -12.93 3.04 -2.09
C VAL A 63 -12.46 2.73 -0.66
N VAL A 64 -11.15 2.51 -0.48
CA VAL A 64 -10.56 2.27 0.84
C VAL A 64 -10.72 3.48 1.78
N ALA A 65 -10.59 4.70 1.26
CA ALA A 65 -10.79 5.92 2.05
C ALA A 65 -12.25 6.07 2.51
N VAL A 66 -13.22 5.73 1.65
CA VAL A 66 -14.65 5.72 1.99
C VAL A 66 -14.95 4.63 3.01
N LEU A 67 -14.46 3.39 2.79
CA LEU A 67 -14.65 2.27 3.72
C LEU A 67 -14.17 2.62 5.13
N ARG A 68 -13.04 3.32 5.26
CA ARG A 68 -12.54 3.75 6.55
C ARG A 68 -13.41 4.82 7.23
N ARG A 69 -14.08 5.69 6.47
CA ARG A 69 -15.04 6.67 7.02
C ARG A 69 -16.35 6.01 7.46
N LEU A 70 -16.74 4.93 6.79
CA LEU A 70 -17.95 4.17 7.11
C LEU A 70 -17.72 3.17 8.25
N LEU A 71 -16.48 2.99 8.70
CA LEU A 71 -16.16 2.11 9.82
C LEU A 71 -16.48 2.80 11.16
N PRO A 72 -17.30 2.20 12.03
CA PRO A 72 -17.51 2.74 13.37
C PRO A 72 -16.19 2.75 14.15
N ALA A 73 -15.95 3.86 14.87
CA ALA A 73 -14.79 3.99 15.76
C ALA A 73 -14.90 2.98 16.91
N GLY A 74 -14.17 1.87 16.82
CA GLY A 74 -14.18 0.77 17.80
C GLY A 74 -13.31 -0.41 17.34
N GLU A 75 -13.25 -1.50 18.11
CA GLU A 75 -12.63 -2.76 17.66
C GLU A 75 -13.22 -3.15 16.29
N PRO A 76 -12.42 -3.18 15.21
CA PRO A 76 -11.03 -3.61 15.17
C PRO A 76 -9.98 -2.50 15.00
N ASP A 77 -10.34 -1.21 15.00
CA ASP A 77 -9.44 -0.11 14.64
C ASP A 77 -8.54 0.38 15.79
N GLY A 78 -8.88 0.07 17.05
CA GLY A 78 -8.20 0.59 18.24
C GLY A 78 -6.84 -0.04 18.60
N ARG A 79 -6.46 -1.19 18.01
CA ARG A 79 -5.23 -1.92 18.38
C ARG A 79 -4.13 -1.79 17.32
N ASN A 80 -3.16 -0.91 17.58
CA ASN A 80 -1.95 -0.72 16.77
C ASN A 80 -1.19 -2.02 16.47
N THR A 81 -1.25 -3.00 17.38
CA THR A 81 -0.59 -4.30 17.21
C THR A 81 -1.02 -5.02 15.94
N SER A 82 -2.32 -5.03 15.62
CA SER A 82 -2.80 -5.67 14.38
C SER A 82 -2.37 -4.96 13.11
N ASN A 83 -2.21 -3.63 13.15
CA ASN A 83 -1.74 -2.83 12.02
C ASN A 83 -0.26 -3.13 11.72
N LEU A 84 0.54 -3.32 12.76
CA LEU A 84 1.93 -3.77 12.62
C LEU A 84 2.01 -5.12 11.92
N TYR A 85 1.28 -6.13 12.39
CA TYR A 85 1.35 -7.48 11.79
C TYR A 85 0.89 -7.48 10.33
N ILE A 86 -0.28 -6.90 10.04
CA ILE A 86 -0.88 -6.94 8.70
C ILE A 86 -0.17 -5.97 7.75
N GLY A 87 0.18 -4.78 8.22
CA GLY A 87 0.85 -3.75 7.41
C GLY A 87 2.28 -4.14 7.05
N LEU A 88 3.07 -4.63 8.02
CA LEU A 88 4.45 -5.07 7.75
C LEU A 88 4.47 -6.34 6.89
N SER A 89 3.57 -7.29 7.13
CA SER A 89 3.52 -8.50 6.31
C SER A 89 3.03 -8.20 4.89
N ALA A 90 2.10 -7.27 4.71
CA ALA A 90 1.70 -6.79 3.39
C ALA A 90 2.85 -6.09 2.66
N LEU A 91 3.62 -5.24 3.35
CA LEU A 91 4.82 -4.60 2.78
C LEU A 91 5.89 -5.63 2.41
N ALA A 92 6.16 -6.61 3.28
CA ALA A 92 7.08 -7.71 2.96
C ALA A 92 6.60 -8.52 1.75
N GLY A 93 5.29 -8.76 1.66
CA GLY A 93 4.66 -9.37 0.49
C GLY A 93 4.79 -8.52 -0.78
N ALA A 94 4.70 -7.18 -0.67
CA ALA A 94 4.95 -6.27 -1.79
C ALA A 94 6.38 -6.41 -2.31
N LEU A 95 7.37 -6.42 -1.40
CA LEU A 95 8.78 -6.55 -1.73
C LEU A 95 9.11 -7.90 -2.37
N LEU A 96 8.54 -8.99 -1.84
CA LEU A 96 8.66 -10.32 -2.45
C LEU A 96 8.02 -10.37 -3.85
N GLY A 97 6.84 -9.76 -4.01
CA GLY A 97 6.18 -9.65 -5.30
C GLY A 97 7.01 -8.86 -6.31
N MET A 98 7.63 -7.75 -5.88
CA MET A 98 8.55 -6.97 -6.70
C MET A 98 9.75 -7.80 -7.17
N ALA A 99 10.32 -8.65 -6.30
CA ALA A 99 11.44 -9.52 -6.67
C ALA A 99 11.08 -10.53 -7.77
N MET A 100 9.81 -10.93 -7.88
CA MET A 100 9.29 -11.81 -8.94
C MET A 100 8.81 -11.04 -10.18
N GLY A 101 8.51 -9.75 -10.03
CA GLY A 101 8.13 -8.82 -11.11
C GLY A 101 6.82 -8.07 -10.86
N SER A 102 6.60 -6.96 -11.58
CA SER A 102 5.46 -6.03 -11.44
C SER A 102 4.10 -6.67 -11.24
N ASN A 103 3.80 -7.72 -12.02
CA ASN A 103 2.50 -8.37 -12.01
C ASN A 103 2.22 -9.13 -10.71
N TYR A 104 3.26 -9.49 -9.95
CA TYR A 104 3.16 -10.28 -8.73
C TYR A 104 3.10 -9.42 -7.46
N ILE A 105 3.30 -8.10 -7.54
CA ILE A 105 3.25 -7.20 -6.38
C ILE A 105 1.91 -7.33 -5.66
N LEU A 106 0.79 -7.23 -6.38
CA LEU A 106 -0.53 -7.36 -5.79
C LEU A 106 -0.74 -8.74 -5.14
N LEU A 107 -0.38 -9.82 -5.84
CA LEU A 107 -0.50 -11.18 -5.30
C LEU A 107 0.36 -11.37 -4.04
N GLY A 108 1.59 -10.88 -4.05
CA GLY A 108 2.51 -10.90 -2.92
C GLY A 108 1.95 -10.14 -1.73
N THR A 109 1.40 -8.94 -1.94
CA THR A 109 0.74 -8.17 -0.85
C THR A 109 -0.47 -8.87 -0.26
N ILE A 110 -1.29 -9.55 -1.08
CA ILE A 110 -2.47 -10.30 -0.60
C ILE A 110 -2.02 -11.47 0.27
N VAL A 111 -1.06 -12.27 -0.21
CA VAL A 111 -0.50 -13.41 0.54
C VAL A 111 0.15 -12.92 1.83
N GLY A 112 0.94 -11.85 1.76
CA GLY A 112 1.57 -11.22 2.91
C GLY A 112 0.55 -10.75 3.96
N ALA A 113 -0.50 -10.04 3.53
CA ALA A 113 -1.57 -9.61 4.43
C ALA A 113 -2.32 -10.78 5.07
N PHE A 114 -2.54 -11.87 4.34
CA PHE A 114 -3.19 -13.08 4.86
C PHE A 114 -2.32 -13.76 5.93
N ILE A 115 -1.02 -13.88 5.71
CA ILE A 115 -0.07 -14.40 6.69
C ILE A 115 -0.03 -13.53 7.95
N GLY A 116 0.02 -12.20 7.80
CA GLY A 116 -0.02 -11.27 8.93
C GLY A 116 -1.32 -11.36 9.74
N MET A 117 -2.45 -11.57 9.05
CA MET A 117 -3.74 -11.80 9.70
C MET A 117 -3.74 -13.12 10.50
N MET A 118 -3.20 -14.20 9.94
CA MET A 118 -3.05 -15.49 10.64
C MET A 118 -2.10 -15.40 11.83
N ALA A 119 -1.01 -14.64 11.70
CA ALA A 119 -0.09 -14.37 12.81
C ALA A 119 -0.80 -13.60 13.93
N TYR A 120 -1.61 -12.58 13.57
CA TYR A 120 -2.36 -11.80 14.55
C TYR A 120 -3.46 -12.62 15.25
N SER A 121 -4.16 -13.52 14.54
CA SER A 121 -5.24 -14.34 15.13
C SER A 121 -4.73 -15.35 16.17
N ARG A 122 -3.42 -15.63 16.19
CA ARG A 122 -2.74 -16.43 17.22
C ARG A 122 -2.39 -15.65 18.48
N THR A 123 -2.47 -14.32 18.47
CA THR A 123 -2.23 -13.49 19.66
C THR A 123 -3.48 -13.46 20.56
N PRO A 124 -3.34 -13.32 21.90
CA PRO A 124 -4.48 -13.21 22.81
C PRO A 124 -5.38 -12.01 22.48
N ALA A 125 -4.81 -10.96 21.86
CA ALA A 125 -5.54 -9.80 21.35
C ALA A 125 -6.34 -10.06 20.05
N GLY A 126 -6.05 -11.15 19.34
CA GLY A 126 -6.64 -11.54 18.06
C GLY A 126 -7.75 -12.60 18.16
N ALA A 127 -8.13 -13.04 19.37
CA ALA A 127 -9.22 -14.01 19.56
C ALA A 127 -10.54 -13.57 18.90
N TRP A 128 -10.76 -12.25 18.81
CA TRP A 128 -11.93 -11.62 18.17
C TRP A 128 -11.98 -11.80 16.64
N VAL A 129 -10.85 -12.11 16.00
CA VAL A 129 -10.82 -12.37 14.55
C VAL A 129 -11.58 -13.67 14.22
N LYS A 130 -11.67 -14.62 15.17
CA LYS A 130 -12.27 -15.94 14.96
C LYS A 130 -13.80 -15.91 14.77
N SER A 131 -14.50 -14.90 15.28
CA SER A 131 -15.96 -14.78 15.15
C SER A 131 -16.42 -14.08 13.86
N GLY A 132 -15.50 -13.47 13.10
CA GLY A 132 -15.83 -12.62 11.96
C GLY A 132 -14.71 -12.45 10.93
N TYR A 133 -14.06 -13.54 10.55
CA TYR A 133 -12.86 -13.56 9.69
C TYR A 133 -13.01 -12.75 8.39
N VAL A 134 -14.10 -12.96 7.64
CA VAL A 134 -14.32 -12.32 6.34
C VAL A 134 -14.55 -10.82 6.48
N LYS A 135 -15.35 -10.40 7.47
CA LYS A 135 -15.61 -8.97 7.74
C LYS A 135 -14.33 -8.27 8.22
N TYR A 136 -13.54 -8.92 9.07
CA TYR A 136 -12.26 -8.39 9.53
C TYR A 136 -11.25 -8.25 8.39
N PHE A 137 -11.16 -9.25 7.49
CA PHE A 137 -10.29 -9.20 6.33
C PHE A 137 -10.68 -8.05 5.38
N ALA A 138 -11.95 -7.95 5.04
CA ALA A 138 -12.45 -6.90 4.15
C ALA A 138 -12.25 -5.49 4.74
N HIS A 139 -12.46 -5.32 6.05
CA HIS A 139 -12.39 -4.00 6.66
C HIS A 139 -10.97 -3.53 6.93
N LYS A 140 -10.06 -4.47 7.24
CA LYS A 140 -8.72 -4.12 7.75
C LYS A 140 -7.56 -4.53 6.84
N CYS A 141 -7.64 -5.72 6.25
CA CYS A 141 -6.61 -6.16 5.32
C CYS A 141 -6.74 -5.43 3.98
N LEU A 142 -7.95 -5.15 3.49
CA LEU A 142 -8.14 -4.49 2.20
C LEU A 142 -7.47 -3.11 2.13
N PRO A 143 -7.63 -2.19 3.12
CA PRO A 143 -6.89 -0.94 3.14
C PRO A 143 -5.37 -1.09 3.15
N ALA A 144 -4.87 -2.07 3.93
CA ALA A 144 -3.45 -2.32 4.06
C ALA A 144 -2.84 -2.90 2.77
N ILE A 145 -3.55 -3.84 2.11
CA ILE A 145 -3.16 -4.43 0.83
C ILE A 145 -3.06 -3.34 -0.23
N VAL A 146 -4.10 -2.50 -0.37
CA VAL A 146 -4.11 -1.43 -1.38
C VAL A 146 -2.97 -0.43 -1.13
N ALA A 147 -2.76 -0.02 0.11
CA ALA A 147 -1.66 0.89 0.45
C ALA A 147 -0.29 0.27 0.18
N ALA A 148 -0.04 -0.96 0.64
CA ALA A 148 1.23 -1.66 0.44
C ALA A 148 1.52 -1.94 -1.04
N ALA A 149 0.50 -2.29 -1.83
CA ALA A 149 0.66 -2.56 -3.25
C ALA A 149 0.91 -1.27 -4.05
N LEU A 150 0.26 -0.16 -3.68
CA LEU A 150 0.56 1.17 -4.25
C LEU A 150 2.00 1.58 -3.95
N VAL A 151 2.46 1.39 -2.71
CA VAL A 151 3.85 1.66 -2.32
C VAL A 151 4.81 0.81 -3.15
N GLY A 152 4.58 -0.51 -3.24
CA GLY A 152 5.40 -1.39 -4.05
C GLY A 152 5.45 -1.00 -5.53
N THR A 153 4.30 -0.66 -6.12
CA THR A 153 4.20 -0.20 -7.51
C THR A 153 4.98 1.10 -7.73
N CYS A 154 4.91 2.05 -6.79
CA CYS A 154 5.66 3.30 -6.89
C CYS A 154 7.17 3.06 -6.78
N VAL A 155 7.61 2.21 -5.87
CA VAL A 155 9.03 1.88 -5.68
C VAL A 155 9.57 1.15 -6.92
N GLU A 156 8.83 0.19 -7.46
CA GLU A 156 9.20 -0.49 -8.71
C GLU A 156 9.34 0.51 -9.86
N GLY A 157 8.38 1.43 -10.00
CA GLY A 157 8.42 2.44 -11.06
C GLY A 157 9.65 3.34 -11.00
N ILE A 158 10.05 3.75 -9.78
CA ILE A 158 11.29 4.51 -9.56
C ILE A 158 12.53 3.69 -9.94
N ILE A 159 12.59 2.42 -9.54
CA ILE A 159 13.72 1.53 -9.87
C ILE A 159 13.82 1.31 -11.38
N PHE A 160 12.69 1.07 -12.05
CA PHE A 160 12.64 0.88 -13.49
C PHE A 160 13.12 2.13 -14.23
N TYR A 161 12.72 3.33 -13.79
CA TYR A 161 13.19 4.58 -14.36
C TYR A 161 14.71 4.72 -14.25
N PHE A 162 15.29 4.50 -13.07
CA PHE A 162 16.73 4.60 -12.88
C PHE A 162 17.49 3.55 -13.69
N ASN A 163 17.04 2.30 -13.71
CA ASN A 163 17.67 1.27 -14.54
C ASN A 163 17.61 1.63 -16.02
N THR A 164 16.51 2.23 -16.49
CA THR A 164 16.42 2.69 -17.88
C THR A 164 17.42 3.81 -18.13
N VAL A 165 17.45 4.85 -17.31
CA VAL A 165 18.34 6.01 -17.50
C VAL A 165 19.83 5.65 -17.40
N TYR A 166 20.22 4.79 -16.46
CA TYR A 166 21.63 4.43 -16.26
C TYR A 166 22.17 3.38 -17.24
N ASN A 167 21.32 2.50 -17.80
CA ASN A 167 21.78 1.52 -18.80
C ASN A 167 21.92 2.10 -20.22
N TYR A 168 21.48 3.33 -20.46
CA TYR A 168 21.64 4.05 -21.74
C TYR A 168 22.70 5.17 -21.69
N LEU A 169 23.51 5.22 -20.63
CA LEU A 169 24.69 6.08 -20.47
C LEU A 169 25.96 5.23 -20.51
#